data_AF-A0A9D1H052-F1
#
_entry.id   AF-A0A9D1H052-F1
#
_cell.length_a   1.000
_cell.length_b   1.000
_cell.length_c   1.000
_cell.angle_alpha   90.00
_cell.angle_beta   90.00
_cell.angle_gamma   90.00
#
_symmetry.space_group_name_H-M   'P 1'
#
loop_
_entity.id
_entity.type
_entity.pdbx_description
1 polymer ?
#
loop_
_entity_poly.entity_id
_entity_poly.type
_entity_poly.pdbx_seq_one_letter_code
_entity_poly.pdbx_strand_id
1 'polypeptide(L)'
;MSDATETVHQSFTQLTGSDPAGVWFAPGRVNLIGEHTDYNDGFCMPFALPHRVTVAAGPRDDERWRIRSVDMDETVEFGVEDLEPGARTGWSTYLAGVVWALREAGHAVAGADLVLGSDVPVGAGLSSSAALECAALTALVDLNGLDIALMDRAVLARRAENAYVGAPTGLMDQAASTLCTSGNALFFDCRELTVEQVPFAPQDHGLDMLVLDTRTPHSHVDGEYAERRASCEKAAGLLGVAALRDINEDQLDRALQTVADPLLQRRVRHVVTEDARVLAAVDVLRRGDVAALGELLDQSHASMRDDF
;
A
#
# COMPACT_ATOMS: atom_id res chain seq x y z
N MET A 1 -22.40 5.25 12.88
CA MET A 1 -20.95 5.03 13.10
C MET A 1 -20.73 3.53 13.06
N SER A 2 -19.68 3.03 12.40
CA SER A 2 -19.36 1.59 12.48
C SER A 2 -18.92 1.23 13.90
N ASP A 3 -19.12 -0.02 14.32
CA ASP A 3 -18.68 -0.54 15.62
C ASP A 3 -17.21 -0.19 15.94
N ALA A 4 -16.33 -0.21 14.95
CA ALA A 4 -14.92 0.17 15.10
C ALA A 4 -14.71 1.64 15.52
N THR A 5 -15.49 2.59 14.98
CA THR A 5 -15.40 4.03 15.28
C THR A 5 -15.79 4.30 16.72
N GLU A 6 -16.88 3.69 17.18
CA GLU A 6 -17.35 3.83 18.56
C GLU A 6 -16.33 3.21 19.53
N THR A 7 -15.76 2.05 19.17
CA THR A 7 -14.76 1.37 19.98
C THR A 7 -13.50 2.21 20.18
N VAL A 8 -12.91 2.75 19.11
CA VAL A 8 -11.70 3.59 19.24
C VAL A 8 -11.98 4.90 19.97
N HIS A 9 -13.17 5.49 19.78
CA HIS A 9 -13.56 6.70 20.48
C HIS A 9 -13.71 6.45 21.98
N GLN A 10 -14.42 5.40 22.39
CA GLN A 10 -14.58 5.06 23.80
C GLN A 10 -13.24 4.74 24.47
N SER A 11 -12.38 3.96 23.78
CA SER A 11 -11.04 3.64 24.27
C SER A 11 -10.15 4.89 24.35
N PHE A 12 -10.29 5.86 23.44
CA PHE A 12 -9.64 7.16 23.54
C PHE A 12 -10.09 7.92 24.80
N THR A 13 -11.40 8.08 25.00
CA THR A 13 -11.94 8.78 26.18
C THR A 13 -11.50 8.09 27.49
N GLN A 14 -11.39 6.77 27.51
CA GLN A 14 -10.86 6.02 28.67
C GLN A 14 -9.35 6.27 28.90
N LEU A 15 -8.55 6.36 27.83
CA LEU A 15 -7.10 6.56 27.90
C LEU A 15 -6.71 7.98 28.33
N THR A 16 -7.48 8.98 27.86
CA THR A 16 -7.12 10.41 27.99
C THR A 16 -8.01 11.18 28.95
N GLY A 17 -9.21 10.66 29.27
CA GLY A 17 -10.23 11.37 30.04
C GLY A 17 -10.97 12.45 29.25
N SER A 18 -10.74 12.56 27.94
CA SER A 18 -11.31 13.58 27.04
C SER A 18 -11.76 12.97 25.73
N ASP A 19 -12.68 13.61 25.01
CA ASP A 19 -13.06 13.16 23.66
C ASP A 19 -11.92 13.40 22.66
N PRO A 20 -11.75 12.52 21.64
CA PRO A 20 -10.78 12.74 20.59
C PRO A 20 -11.13 13.98 19.77
N ALA A 21 -10.11 14.64 19.21
CA ALA A 21 -10.31 15.75 18.30
C ALA A 21 -10.91 15.30 16.96
N GLY A 22 -10.69 14.04 16.58
CA GLY A 22 -11.30 13.44 15.40
C GLY A 22 -11.13 11.93 15.36
N VAL A 23 -11.79 11.33 14.36
CA VAL A 23 -11.60 9.93 13.99
C VAL A 23 -11.33 9.85 12.49
N TRP A 24 -10.23 9.20 12.14
CA TRP A 24 -9.75 8.99 10.78
C TRP A 24 -9.73 7.49 10.47
N PHE A 25 -9.65 7.17 9.18
CA PHE A 25 -9.43 5.79 8.76
C PHE A 25 -8.68 5.75 7.44
N ALA A 26 -8.06 4.60 7.17
CA ALA A 26 -7.59 4.25 5.83
C ALA A 26 -7.88 2.76 5.56
N PRO A 27 -8.34 2.41 4.35
CA PRO A 27 -8.72 1.05 3.99
C PRO A 27 -7.50 0.17 3.71
N GLY A 28 -7.65 -1.14 3.94
CA GLY A 28 -6.81 -2.14 3.27
C GLY A 28 -7.12 -2.19 1.77
N ARG A 29 -6.33 -2.94 1.01
CA ARG A 29 -6.45 -2.97 -0.47
C ARG A 29 -6.26 -4.36 -1.04
N VAL A 30 -6.83 -4.57 -2.20
CA VAL A 30 -6.50 -5.70 -3.10
C VAL A 30 -6.03 -5.13 -4.41
N ASN A 31 -5.01 -5.74 -5.01
CA ASN A 31 -4.61 -5.40 -6.37
C ASN A 31 -5.50 -6.16 -7.35
N LEU A 32 -6.15 -5.45 -8.30
CA LEU A 32 -6.98 -6.12 -9.28
C LEU A 32 -6.11 -6.83 -10.32
N ILE A 33 -5.05 -6.16 -10.78
CA ILE A 33 -4.07 -6.66 -11.76
C ILE A 33 -2.85 -5.73 -11.76
N GLY A 34 -1.69 -6.21 -12.21
CA GLY A 34 -0.43 -5.45 -12.13
C GLY A 34 0.44 -5.90 -10.97
N GLU A 35 0.57 -7.21 -10.77
CA GLU A 35 1.44 -7.73 -9.71
C GLU A 35 2.91 -7.51 -10.06
N HIS A 36 3.72 -7.06 -9.09
CA HIS A 36 5.16 -6.87 -9.23
C HIS A 36 5.63 -5.93 -10.36
N THR A 37 4.75 -5.07 -10.87
CA THR A 37 5.07 -4.01 -11.82
C THR A 37 5.45 -2.69 -11.13
N ASP A 38 5.01 -2.48 -9.90
CA ASP A 38 5.13 -1.22 -9.15
C ASP A 38 6.58 -0.79 -8.88
N TYR A 39 7.44 -1.72 -8.46
CA TYR A 39 8.89 -1.47 -8.33
C TYR A 39 9.67 -1.62 -9.65
N ASN A 40 8.97 -1.89 -10.75
CA ASN A 40 9.51 -1.87 -12.11
C ASN A 40 9.08 -0.61 -12.88
N ASP A 41 8.62 0.43 -12.18
CA ASP A 41 8.08 1.68 -12.76
C ASP A 41 6.87 1.44 -13.68
N GLY A 42 6.20 0.31 -13.51
CA GLY A 42 5.09 -0.13 -14.33
C GLY A 42 3.74 0.43 -13.92
N PHE A 43 2.68 -0.26 -14.33
CA PHE A 43 1.31 0.05 -13.98
C PHE A 43 0.74 -0.96 -12.99
N CYS A 44 -0.10 -0.51 -12.06
CA CYS A 44 -0.95 -1.40 -11.29
C CYS A 44 -2.37 -0.84 -11.18
N MET A 45 -3.32 -1.69 -10.79
CA MET A 45 -4.72 -1.30 -10.67
C MET A 45 -5.36 -1.81 -9.37
N PRO A 46 -4.96 -1.31 -8.19
CA PRO A 46 -5.58 -1.69 -6.94
C PRO A 46 -6.97 -1.09 -6.72
N PHE A 47 -7.71 -1.65 -5.78
CA PHE A 47 -8.93 -1.05 -5.22
C PHE A 47 -8.96 -1.20 -3.70
N ALA A 48 -9.59 -0.24 -3.04
CA ALA A 48 -9.75 -0.24 -1.59
C ALA A 48 -10.83 -1.25 -1.15
N LEU A 49 -10.56 -1.93 -0.04
CA LEU A 49 -11.52 -2.79 0.64
C LEU A 49 -12.39 -1.98 1.62
N PRO A 50 -13.56 -2.51 2.02
CA PRO A 50 -14.34 -1.91 3.11
C PRO A 50 -13.64 -2.04 4.49
N HIS A 51 -12.74 -3.03 4.63
CA HIS A 51 -11.92 -3.22 5.83
C HIS A 51 -10.86 -2.11 5.93
N ARG A 52 -10.67 -1.56 7.12
CA ARG A 52 -9.89 -0.36 7.42
C ARG A 52 -9.23 -0.39 8.79
N VAL A 53 -8.13 0.36 8.89
CA VAL A 53 -7.62 0.81 10.18
C VAL A 53 -8.31 2.11 10.54
N THR A 54 -8.87 2.18 11.74
CA THR A 54 -9.54 3.38 12.28
C THR A 54 -8.71 3.94 13.43
N VAL A 55 -8.52 5.26 13.46
CA VAL A 55 -7.70 5.98 14.44
C VAL A 55 -8.51 7.12 15.05
N ALA A 56 -8.75 7.08 16.35
CA ALA A 56 -9.17 8.25 17.14
C ALA A 56 -7.93 8.96 17.66
N ALA A 57 -7.82 10.28 17.49
CA ALA A 57 -6.63 11.00 17.92
C ALA A 57 -6.94 12.39 18.46
N GLY A 58 -6.04 12.90 19.31
CA GLY A 58 -6.10 14.23 19.88
C GLY A 58 -4.70 14.76 20.22
N PRO A 59 -4.50 16.09 20.20
CA PRO A 59 -3.20 16.70 20.44
C PRO A 59 -2.77 16.57 21.90
N ARG A 60 -1.46 16.61 22.13
CA ARG A 60 -0.84 16.75 23.45
C ARG A 60 0.02 18.01 23.50
N ASP A 61 0.26 18.50 24.71
CA ASP A 61 1.09 19.69 24.95
C ASP A 61 2.60 19.36 25.08
N ASP A 62 2.96 18.06 25.11
CA ASP A 62 4.34 17.57 25.12
C ASP A 62 4.77 17.02 23.75
N GLU A 63 6.07 16.79 23.56
CA GLU A 63 6.62 16.19 22.34
C GLU A 63 6.63 14.65 22.42
N ARG A 64 5.52 14.06 22.88
CA ARG A 64 5.37 12.60 22.98
C ARG A 64 4.13 12.10 22.24
N TRP A 65 4.23 10.89 21.74
CA TRP A 65 3.14 10.18 21.10
C TRP A 65 2.80 8.94 21.91
N ARG A 66 1.55 8.87 22.38
CA ARG A 66 1.03 7.70 23.10
C ARG A 66 -0.01 7.02 22.24
N ILE A 67 0.17 5.73 22.02
CA ILE A 67 -0.60 4.95 21.06
C ILE A 67 -1.16 3.72 21.75
N ARG A 68 -2.47 3.52 21.64
CA ARG A 68 -3.16 2.33 22.15
C ARG A 68 -3.74 1.53 20.99
N SER A 69 -3.39 0.25 20.92
CA SER A 69 -4.07 -0.73 20.07
C SER A 69 -5.19 -1.38 20.86
N VAL A 70 -6.43 -1.27 20.36
CA VAL A 70 -7.58 -1.97 20.94
C VAL A 70 -7.43 -3.47 20.76
N ASP A 71 -6.98 -3.91 19.57
CA ASP A 71 -6.92 -5.33 19.21
C ASP A 71 -5.86 -6.11 19.99
N MET A 72 -4.75 -5.44 20.35
CA MET A 72 -3.65 -6.03 21.12
C MET A 72 -3.76 -5.74 22.63
N ASP A 73 -4.73 -4.91 23.04
CA ASP A 73 -4.83 -4.34 24.39
C ASP A 73 -3.49 -3.78 24.93
N GLU A 74 -2.72 -3.14 24.04
CA GLU A 74 -1.38 -2.64 24.34
C GLU A 74 -1.34 -1.12 24.21
N THR A 75 -0.60 -0.46 25.11
CA THR A 75 -0.33 0.98 25.04
C THR A 75 1.16 1.22 25.07
N VAL A 76 1.62 2.01 24.10
CA VAL A 76 3.03 2.33 23.88
C VAL A 76 3.18 3.84 23.83
N GLU A 77 4.25 4.37 24.41
CA GLU A 77 4.58 5.79 24.32
C GLU A 77 6.01 5.95 23.78
N PHE A 78 6.23 7.00 23.01
CA PHE A 78 7.55 7.35 22.46
C PHE A 78 7.71 8.86 22.34
N GLY A 79 8.96 9.31 22.46
CA GLY A 79 9.33 10.71 22.27
C GLY A 79 10.20 10.90 21.03
N VAL A 80 10.69 12.13 20.85
CA VAL A 80 11.59 12.50 19.76
C VAL A 80 12.89 11.69 19.79
N GLU A 81 13.34 11.30 20.98
CA GLU A 81 14.51 10.45 21.21
C GLU A 81 14.39 9.04 20.60
N ASP A 82 13.17 8.60 20.31
CA ASP A 82 12.89 7.28 19.76
C ASP A 82 12.67 7.30 18.23
N LEU A 83 12.83 8.45 17.57
CA LEU A 83 12.59 8.66 16.13
C LEU A 83 13.85 8.41 15.30
N GLU A 84 14.46 7.25 15.46
CA GLU A 84 15.57 6.79 14.61
C GLU A 84 15.27 5.39 14.04
N PRO A 85 15.60 5.11 12.76
CA PRO A 85 15.47 3.77 12.21
C PRO A 85 16.16 2.72 13.09
N GLY A 86 15.42 1.68 13.48
CA GLY A 86 15.89 0.63 14.38
C GLY A 86 15.81 0.95 15.88
N ALA A 87 15.36 2.14 16.29
CA ALA A 87 15.15 2.47 17.71
C ALA A 87 14.00 1.68 18.35
N ARG A 88 13.06 1.15 17.55
CA ARG A 88 11.87 0.44 18.02
C ARG A 88 11.60 -0.84 17.24
N THR A 89 10.96 -1.80 17.91
CA THR A 89 10.47 -3.05 17.31
C THR A 89 8.96 -3.20 17.54
N GLY A 90 8.33 -4.09 16.78
CA GLY A 90 6.90 -4.37 16.87
C GLY A 90 6.02 -3.41 16.08
N TRP A 91 4.70 -3.49 16.29
CA TRP A 91 3.71 -2.73 15.50
C TRP A 91 3.81 -1.21 15.69
N SER A 92 4.30 -0.74 16.84
CA SER A 92 4.46 0.70 17.10
C SER A 92 5.51 1.36 16.19
N THR A 93 6.40 0.58 15.58
CA THR A 93 7.43 1.07 14.65
C THR A 93 6.82 1.76 13.42
N TYR A 94 5.67 1.29 12.93
CA TYR A 94 4.98 1.93 11.79
C TYR A 94 4.55 3.37 12.11
N LEU A 95 4.01 3.62 13.31
CA LEU A 95 3.57 4.96 13.70
C LEU A 95 4.73 5.90 14.01
N ALA A 96 5.78 5.39 14.66
CA ALA A 96 7.02 6.15 14.85
C ALA A 96 7.64 6.51 13.48
N GLY A 97 7.59 5.59 12.52
CA GLY A 97 8.03 5.83 11.14
C GLY A 97 7.24 6.95 10.45
N VAL A 98 5.92 7.01 10.64
CA VAL A 98 5.09 8.10 10.10
C VAL A 98 5.49 9.46 10.69
N VAL A 99 5.66 9.54 12.02
CA VAL A 99 6.12 10.78 12.68
C VAL A 99 7.50 11.18 12.17
N TRP A 100 8.43 10.22 12.08
CA TRP A 100 9.77 10.43 11.54
C TRP A 100 9.73 10.94 10.10
N ALA A 101 8.94 10.30 9.21
CA ALA A 101 8.86 10.67 7.80
C ALA A 101 8.30 12.08 7.60
N LEU A 102 7.27 12.47 8.37
CA LEU A 102 6.73 13.84 8.35
C LEU A 102 7.78 14.87 8.81
N ARG A 103 8.53 14.58 9.88
CA ARG A 103 9.57 15.47 10.40
C ARG A 103 10.76 15.59 9.46
N GLU A 104 11.19 14.49 8.86
CA GLU A 104 12.23 14.46 7.83
C GLU A 104 11.86 15.26 6.57
N ALA A 105 10.57 15.33 6.24
CA ALA A 105 10.06 16.19 5.18
C ALA A 105 9.96 17.68 5.58
N GLY A 106 10.36 18.03 6.79
CA GLY A 106 10.39 19.41 7.29
C GLY A 106 9.11 19.87 7.98
N HIS A 107 8.17 18.97 8.27
CA HIS A 107 6.93 19.32 8.98
C HIS A 107 7.12 19.29 10.49
N ALA A 108 6.60 20.30 11.18
CA ALA A 108 6.47 20.26 12.64
C ALA A 108 5.27 19.38 13.01
N VAL A 109 5.54 18.28 13.72
CA VAL A 109 4.51 17.37 14.22
C VAL A 109 4.52 17.44 15.73
N ALA A 110 3.42 17.91 16.32
CA ALA A 110 3.21 17.94 17.76
C ALA A 110 2.93 16.54 18.32
N GLY A 111 3.10 16.39 19.64
CA GLY A 111 2.69 15.17 20.34
C GLY A 111 1.19 14.92 20.23
N ALA A 112 0.79 13.65 20.29
CA ALA A 112 -0.60 13.24 20.17
C ALA A 112 -0.89 11.93 20.92
N ASP A 113 -2.12 11.82 21.41
CA ASP A 113 -2.69 10.54 21.79
C ASP A 113 -3.37 9.93 20.54
N LEU A 114 -3.14 8.64 20.28
CA LEU A 114 -3.76 7.89 19.20
C LEU A 114 -4.32 6.58 19.75
N VAL A 115 -5.56 6.25 19.39
CA VAL A 115 -6.16 4.94 19.66
C VAL A 115 -6.58 4.33 18.34
N LEU A 116 -6.09 3.12 18.06
CA LEU A 116 -6.32 2.42 16.81
C LEU A 116 -7.06 1.10 17.01
N GLY A 117 -7.85 0.74 16.01
CA GLY A 117 -8.46 -0.57 15.84
C GLY A 117 -8.56 -0.92 14.35
N SER A 118 -8.46 -2.19 14.01
CA SER A 118 -8.43 -2.68 12.64
C SER A 118 -9.39 -3.84 12.42
N ASP A 119 -10.21 -3.76 11.37
CA ASP A 119 -10.91 -4.92 10.83
C ASP A 119 -10.22 -5.48 9.57
N VAL A 120 -9.06 -4.93 9.17
CA VAL A 120 -8.20 -5.53 8.12
C VAL A 120 -7.56 -6.81 8.66
N PRO A 121 -7.77 -7.97 8.02
CA PRO A 121 -7.14 -9.21 8.42
C PRO A 121 -5.60 -9.11 8.38
N VAL A 122 -4.97 -9.27 9.54
CA VAL A 122 -3.50 -9.18 9.68
C VAL A 122 -2.85 -10.37 8.98
N GLY A 123 -1.85 -10.10 8.14
CA GLY A 123 -1.11 -11.15 7.45
C GLY A 123 -1.92 -11.91 6.40
N ALA A 124 -2.96 -11.27 5.82
CA ALA A 124 -3.72 -11.83 4.71
C ALA A 124 -3.31 -11.25 3.34
N GLY A 125 -2.21 -10.50 3.28
CA GLY A 125 -1.79 -9.80 2.05
C GLY A 125 -2.66 -8.59 1.66
N LEU A 126 -3.47 -8.08 2.60
CA LEU A 126 -4.44 -6.99 2.39
C LEU A 126 -3.94 -5.61 2.84
N SER A 127 -2.61 -5.46 2.96
CA SER A 127 -1.91 -4.21 3.28
C SER A 127 -2.33 -3.55 4.60
N SER A 128 -2.39 -4.35 5.68
CA SER A 128 -2.69 -3.84 7.01
C SER A 128 -1.66 -2.83 7.53
N SER A 129 -0.38 -2.95 7.14
CA SER A 129 0.66 -1.97 7.50
C SER A 129 0.44 -0.63 6.79
N ALA A 130 0.25 -0.65 5.47
CA ALA A 130 -0.01 0.57 4.71
C ALA A 130 -1.29 1.29 5.17
N ALA A 131 -2.37 0.54 5.47
CA ALA A 131 -3.59 1.11 6.03
C ALA A 131 -3.35 1.77 7.40
N LEU A 132 -2.53 1.15 8.26
CA LEU A 132 -2.14 1.72 9.54
C LEU A 132 -1.34 3.02 9.37
N GLU A 133 -0.33 3.01 8.51
CA GLU A 133 0.51 4.17 8.20
C GLU A 133 -0.34 5.32 7.63
N CYS A 134 -1.19 5.04 6.64
CA CYS A 134 -2.02 6.05 5.99
C CYS A 134 -3.08 6.64 6.94
N ALA A 135 -3.69 5.82 7.80
CA ALA A 135 -4.65 6.30 8.79
C ALA A 135 -4.00 7.23 9.83
N ALA A 136 -2.84 6.82 10.36
CA ALA A 136 -2.10 7.62 11.33
C ALA A 136 -1.52 8.90 10.71
N LEU A 137 -0.98 8.81 9.49
CA LEU A 137 -0.46 9.96 8.76
C LEU A 137 -1.57 10.98 8.50
N THR A 138 -2.74 10.52 8.06
CA THR A 138 -3.90 11.40 7.84
C THR A 138 -4.32 12.09 9.14
N ALA A 139 -4.39 11.36 10.25
CA ALA A 139 -4.71 11.94 11.55
C ALA A 139 -3.68 13.01 11.97
N LEU A 140 -2.38 12.72 11.86
CA LEU A 140 -1.32 13.66 12.24
C LEU A 140 -1.26 14.89 11.33
N VAL A 141 -1.47 14.72 10.03
CA VAL A 141 -1.53 15.82 9.07
C VAL A 141 -2.67 16.77 9.41
N ASP A 142 -3.86 16.23 9.63
CA ASP A 142 -5.05 17.04 9.93
C ASP A 142 -4.97 17.70 11.32
N LEU A 143 -4.49 16.98 12.34
CA LEU A 143 -4.29 17.53 13.70
C LEU A 143 -3.29 18.69 13.74
N ASN A 144 -2.27 18.66 12.88
CA ASN A 144 -1.25 19.72 12.79
C ASN A 144 -1.60 20.78 11.73
N GLY A 145 -2.74 20.64 11.03
CA GLY A 145 -3.15 21.57 9.97
C GLY A 145 -2.16 21.65 8.81
N LEU A 146 -1.49 20.54 8.47
CA LEU A 146 -0.48 20.51 7.40
C LEU A 146 -1.16 20.43 6.02
N ASP A 147 -0.72 21.27 5.09
CA ASP A 147 -1.19 21.25 3.70
C ASP A 147 -0.29 20.32 2.87
N ILE A 148 -0.67 19.04 2.80
CA ILE A 148 0.04 17.99 2.07
C ILE A 148 -0.93 17.31 1.11
N ALA A 149 -0.59 17.29 -0.18
CA ALA A 149 -1.37 16.63 -1.21
C ALA A 149 -1.47 15.12 -0.98
N LEU A 150 -2.58 14.49 -1.41
CA LEU A 150 -2.83 13.08 -1.12
C LEU A 150 -1.75 12.13 -1.66
N MET A 151 -1.18 12.41 -2.83
CA MET A 151 -0.08 11.59 -3.35
C MET A 151 1.18 11.73 -2.49
N ASP A 152 1.51 12.94 -2.03
CA ASP A 152 2.65 13.17 -1.14
C ASP A 152 2.43 12.49 0.23
N ARG A 153 1.19 12.43 0.72
CA ARG A 153 0.83 11.63 1.91
C ARG A 153 1.16 10.15 1.70
N ALA A 154 0.81 9.56 0.55
CA ALA A 154 1.15 8.18 0.23
C ALA A 154 2.68 7.96 0.12
N VAL A 155 3.40 8.90 -0.49
CA VAL A 155 4.88 8.86 -0.59
C VAL A 155 5.53 8.92 0.79
N LEU A 156 5.03 9.75 1.70
CA LEU A 156 5.53 9.85 3.07
C LEU A 156 5.24 8.59 3.88
N ALA A 157 4.05 8.00 3.75
CA ALA A 157 3.71 6.72 4.35
C ALA A 157 4.66 5.62 3.85
N ARG A 158 4.88 5.52 2.52
CA ARG A 158 5.84 4.57 1.95
C ARG A 158 7.26 4.80 2.47
N ARG A 159 7.67 6.07 2.66
CA ARG A 159 8.98 6.42 3.21
C ARG A 159 9.12 5.92 4.65
N ALA A 160 8.06 5.99 5.46
CA ALA A 160 8.05 5.39 6.79
C ALA A 160 8.30 3.87 6.69
N GLU A 161 7.59 3.16 5.83
CA GLU A 161 7.73 1.71 5.65
C GLU A 161 9.16 1.32 5.19
N ASN A 162 9.67 2.02 4.19
CA ASN A 162 10.96 1.68 3.59
C ASN A 162 12.17 2.11 4.44
N ALA A 163 12.22 3.37 4.84
CA ALA A 163 13.43 3.93 5.44
C ALA A 163 13.47 3.81 6.98
N TYR A 164 12.30 3.66 7.62
CA TYR A 164 12.22 3.53 9.07
C TYR A 164 11.95 2.10 9.52
N VAL A 165 10.92 1.45 8.96
CA VAL A 165 10.59 0.05 9.29
C VAL A 165 11.58 -0.92 8.62
N GLY A 166 12.04 -0.57 7.41
CA GLY A 166 13.01 -1.37 6.65
C GLY A 166 12.38 -2.36 5.67
N ALA A 167 11.09 -2.21 5.36
CA ALA A 167 10.38 -3.08 4.43
C ALA A 167 10.45 -2.51 2.99
N PRO A 168 11.05 -3.23 2.02
CA PRO A 168 11.41 -2.70 0.70
C PRO A 168 10.23 -2.62 -0.30
N THR A 169 9.08 -2.13 0.12
CA THR A 169 7.81 -2.12 -0.64
C THR A 169 7.76 -1.04 -1.73
N GLY A 170 6.92 -1.28 -2.74
CA GLY A 170 6.54 -0.25 -3.71
C GLY A 170 5.55 0.76 -3.13
N LEU A 171 4.97 1.61 -3.99
CA LEU A 171 4.06 2.68 -3.56
C LEU A 171 2.57 2.29 -3.67
N MET A 172 2.26 1.17 -4.31
CA MET A 172 0.89 0.75 -4.63
C MET A 172 -0.01 0.73 -3.41
N ASP A 173 0.47 0.18 -2.29
CA ASP A 173 -0.35 -0.06 -1.10
C ASP A 173 -0.77 1.25 -0.44
N GLN A 174 0.18 2.14 -0.20
CA GLN A 174 -0.07 3.46 0.37
C GLN A 174 -0.86 4.35 -0.60
N ALA A 175 -0.59 4.27 -1.91
CA ALA A 175 -1.36 4.98 -2.93
C ALA A 175 -2.83 4.53 -2.93
N ALA A 176 -3.08 3.22 -2.96
CA ALA A 176 -4.44 2.66 -2.93
C ALA A 176 -5.19 3.07 -1.66
N SER A 177 -4.54 2.93 -0.49
CA SER A 177 -5.14 3.27 0.80
C SER A 177 -5.47 4.77 0.91
N THR A 178 -4.67 5.64 0.31
CA THR A 178 -4.86 7.09 0.41
C THR A 178 -5.78 7.66 -0.68
N LEU A 179 -5.75 7.10 -1.89
CA LEU A 179 -6.30 7.75 -3.11
C LEU A 179 -7.54 7.07 -3.68
N CYS A 180 -7.88 5.84 -3.30
CA CYS A 180 -9.05 5.15 -3.85
C CYS A 180 -10.36 5.86 -3.52
N THR A 181 -11.31 5.82 -4.45
CA THR A 181 -12.68 6.29 -4.23
C THR A 181 -13.68 5.16 -4.40
N SER A 182 -14.83 5.27 -3.73
CA SER A 182 -15.87 4.23 -3.78
C SER A 182 -16.37 4.02 -5.22
N GLY A 183 -16.55 2.76 -5.61
CA GLY A 183 -17.02 2.37 -6.95
C GLY A 183 -15.95 2.40 -8.05
N ASN A 184 -14.68 2.58 -7.70
CA ASN A 184 -13.58 2.65 -8.66
C ASN A 184 -12.42 1.73 -8.28
N ALA A 185 -11.71 1.25 -9.30
CA ALA A 185 -10.34 0.81 -9.18
C ALA A 185 -9.40 1.99 -9.49
N LEU A 186 -8.21 1.99 -8.92
CA LEU A 186 -7.21 3.04 -9.08
C LEU A 186 -6.20 2.60 -10.12
N PHE A 187 -6.28 3.08 -11.35
CA PHE A 187 -5.18 2.92 -12.29
C PHE A 187 -4.02 3.81 -11.85
N PHE A 188 -2.86 3.22 -11.59
CA PHE A 188 -1.70 3.90 -11.06
C PHE A 188 -0.47 3.70 -11.95
N ASP A 189 0.06 4.81 -12.46
CA ASP A 189 1.39 4.83 -13.09
C ASP A 189 2.44 5.07 -12.01
N CYS A 190 3.23 4.04 -11.72
CA CYS A 190 4.20 4.06 -10.63
C CYS A 190 5.43 4.92 -10.94
N ARG A 191 5.69 5.22 -12.22
CA ARG A 191 6.78 6.09 -12.65
C ARG A 191 6.41 7.56 -12.50
N GLU A 192 5.30 7.94 -13.12
CA GLU A 192 4.87 9.34 -13.21
C GLU A 192 4.11 9.78 -11.95
N LEU A 193 3.77 8.83 -11.08
CA LEU A 193 2.97 9.05 -9.88
C LEU A 193 1.59 9.65 -10.20
N THR A 194 1.03 9.27 -11.35
CA THR A 194 -0.30 9.73 -11.78
C THR A 194 -1.34 8.66 -11.54
N VAL A 195 -2.55 9.09 -11.17
CA VAL A 195 -3.68 8.19 -10.90
C VAL A 195 -4.92 8.55 -11.70
N GLU A 196 -5.69 7.53 -12.03
CA GLU A 196 -7.04 7.64 -12.59
C GLU A 196 -8.00 6.73 -11.83
N GLN A 197 -9.17 7.27 -11.49
CA GLN A 197 -10.27 6.47 -10.95
C GLN A 197 -11.02 5.83 -12.13
N VAL A 198 -10.89 4.52 -12.27
CA VAL A 198 -11.55 3.74 -13.32
C VAL A 198 -12.79 3.08 -12.72
N PRO A 199 -14.01 3.32 -13.27
CA PRO A 199 -15.23 2.72 -12.75
C PRO A 199 -15.11 1.20 -12.64
N PHE A 200 -15.37 0.69 -11.44
CA PHE A 200 -15.32 -0.74 -11.14
C PHE A 200 -16.42 -1.06 -10.12
N ALA A 201 -17.57 -1.48 -10.65
CA ALA A 201 -18.75 -1.83 -9.88
C ALA A 201 -19.28 -3.21 -10.36
N PRO A 202 -18.59 -4.32 -10.00
CA PRO A 202 -18.98 -5.66 -10.46
C PRO A 202 -20.43 -6.02 -10.09
N GLN A 203 -20.96 -5.48 -8.98
CA GLN A 203 -22.33 -5.70 -8.54
C GLN A 203 -23.37 -5.19 -9.54
N ASP A 204 -23.08 -4.12 -10.27
CA ASP A 204 -23.97 -3.59 -11.32
C ASP A 204 -24.12 -4.56 -12.51
N HIS A 205 -23.20 -5.52 -12.61
CA HIS A 205 -23.20 -6.59 -13.60
C HIS A 205 -23.60 -7.95 -13.03
N GLY A 206 -24.10 -8.00 -11.78
CA GLY A 206 -24.48 -9.24 -11.10
C GLY A 206 -23.28 -10.12 -10.72
N LEU A 207 -22.10 -9.52 -10.57
CA LEU A 207 -20.87 -10.16 -10.16
C LEU A 207 -20.46 -9.70 -8.74
N ASP A 208 -19.80 -10.56 -8.00
CA ASP A 208 -19.20 -10.23 -6.71
C ASP A 208 -17.69 -10.51 -6.73
N MET A 209 -16.93 -9.68 -6.01
CA MET A 209 -15.50 -9.90 -5.81
C MET A 209 -15.27 -10.76 -4.57
N LEU A 210 -14.59 -11.89 -4.78
CA LEU A 210 -14.24 -12.84 -3.72
C LEU A 210 -12.75 -12.75 -3.44
N VAL A 211 -12.40 -12.35 -2.21
CA VAL A 211 -11.01 -12.39 -1.72
C VAL A 211 -10.83 -13.68 -0.94
N LEU A 212 -9.93 -14.54 -1.40
CA LEU A 212 -9.70 -15.88 -0.84
C LEU A 212 -8.36 -15.93 -0.10
N ASP A 213 -8.42 -15.95 1.23
CA ASP A 213 -7.23 -16.15 2.06
C ASP A 213 -6.82 -17.63 2.09
N THR A 214 -5.61 -17.93 1.61
CA THR A 214 -5.06 -19.30 1.57
C THR A 214 -4.68 -19.82 2.97
N ARG A 215 -4.59 -18.94 3.97
CA ARG A 215 -4.15 -19.24 5.35
C ARG A 215 -2.75 -19.85 5.45
N THR A 216 -1.90 -19.61 4.46
CA THR A 216 -0.53 -20.12 4.43
C THR A 216 0.36 -19.27 5.35
N PRO A 217 1.18 -19.88 6.24
CA PRO A 217 2.08 -19.13 7.12
C PRO A 217 3.08 -18.25 6.34
N HIS A 218 3.20 -16.97 6.73
CA HIS A 218 4.08 -15.99 6.08
C HIS A 218 5.56 -16.15 6.47
N SER A 219 6.17 -17.33 6.28
CA SER A 219 7.52 -17.58 6.80
C SER A 219 8.68 -17.10 5.91
N HIS A 220 8.46 -16.68 4.65
CA HIS A 220 9.57 -16.38 3.71
C HIS A 220 9.34 -15.21 2.72
N VAL A 221 8.28 -14.42 2.88
CA VAL A 221 7.85 -13.44 1.84
C VAL A 221 8.87 -12.32 1.60
N ASP A 222 9.51 -11.79 2.65
CA ASP A 222 10.41 -10.64 2.51
C ASP A 222 11.69 -10.96 1.72
N GLY A 223 12.24 -12.15 1.90
CA GLY A 223 13.44 -12.60 1.19
C GLY A 223 13.16 -12.84 -0.29
N GLU A 224 12.07 -13.55 -0.60
CA GLU A 224 11.68 -13.84 -1.98
C GLU A 224 11.31 -12.56 -2.76
N TYR A 225 10.65 -11.61 -2.10
CA TYR A 225 10.34 -10.31 -2.70
C TYR A 225 11.61 -9.54 -3.09
N ALA A 226 12.59 -9.45 -2.18
CA ALA A 226 13.85 -8.78 -2.45
C ALA A 226 14.63 -9.46 -3.60
N GLU A 227 14.63 -10.79 -3.65
CA GLU A 227 15.25 -11.55 -4.74
C GLU A 227 14.56 -11.29 -6.10
N ARG A 228 13.22 -11.22 -6.12
CA ARG A 228 12.44 -10.89 -7.32
C ARG A 228 12.78 -9.50 -7.83
N ARG A 229 12.78 -8.50 -6.96
CA ARG A 229 13.19 -7.14 -7.31
C ARG A 229 14.61 -7.10 -7.88
N ALA A 230 15.58 -7.70 -7.19
CA ALA A 230 16.97 -7.75 -7.65
C ALA A 230 17.12 -8.44 -9.01
N SER A 231 16.30 -9.47 -9.28
CA SER A 231 16.29 -10.14 -10.58
C SER A 231 15.79 -9.22 -11.71
N CYS A 232 14.75 -8.42 -11.46
CA CYS A 232 14.26 -7.45 -12.43
C CYS A 232 15.26 -6.33 -12.68
N GLU A 233 15.87 -5.77 -11.63
CA GLU A 233 16.91 -4.73 -11.74
C GLU A 233 18.13 -5.23 -12.53
N LYS A 234 18.56 -6.47 -12.30
CA LYS A 234 19.62 -7.13 -13.07
C LYS A 234 19.23 -7.27 -14.55
N ALA A 235 18.00 -7.68 -14.84
CA ALA A 235 17.51 -7.82 -16.20
C ALA A 235 17.45 -6.47 -16.93
N ALA A 236 16.93 -5.42 -16.29
CA ALA A 236 16.93 -4.06 -16.82
C ALA A 236 18.35 -3.56 -17.14
N GLY A 237 19.31 -3.80 -16.25
CA GLY A 237 20.72 -3.47 -16.46
C GLY A 237 21.35 -4.18 -17.67
N LEU A 238 21.03 -5.46 -17.90
CA LEU A 238 21.48 -6.20 -19.09
C LEU A 238 20.86 -5.68 -20.39
N LEU A 239 19.64 -5.15 -20.31
CA LEU A 239 18.88 -4.61 -21.44
C LEU A 239 19.20 -3.13 -21.71
N GLY A 240 19.94 -2.48 -20.82
CA GLY A 240 20.34 -1.07 -20.97
C GLY A 240 19.18 -0.09 -20.76
N VAL A 241 18.17 -0.48 -19.99
CA VAL A 241 16.99 0.34 -19.64
C VAL A 241 16.98 0.69 -18.16
N ALA A 242 16.27 1.76 -17.78
CA ALA A 242 16.20 2.18 -16.38
C ALA A 242 15.32 1.23 -15.57
N ALA A 243 14.19 0.81 -16.16
CA ALA A 243 13.31 -0.20 -15.60
C ALA A 243 12.71 -1.04 -16.74
N LEU A 244 12.21 -2.24 -16.40
CA LEU A 244 11.62 -3.14 -17.39
C LEU A 244 10.40 -2.53 -18.11
N ARG A 245 9.76 -1.55 -17.48
CA ARG A 245 8.79 -0.62 -18.07
C ARG A 245 9.19 -0.02 -19.42
N ASP A 246 10.47 0.21 -19.67
CA ASP A 246 10.91 0.83 -20.93
C ASP A 246 10.83 -0.11 -22.14
N ILE A 247 10.40 -1.36 -21.94
CA ILE A 247 10.28 -2.39 -22.96
C ILE A 247 8.81 -2.60 -23.26
N ASN A 248 8.41 -2.25 -24.48
CA ASN A 248 7.07 -2.51 -24.96
C ASN A 248 6.91 -3.97 -25.42
N GLU A 249 5.67 -4.46 -25.54
CA GLU A 249 5.39 -5.84 -25.99
C GLU A 249 6.00 -6.18 -27.36
N ASP A 250 6.03 -5.22 -28.29
CA ASP A 250 6.62 -5.40 -29.63
C ASP A 250 8.16 -5.58 -29.60
N GLN A 251 8.79 -5.20 -28.49
CA GLN A 251 10.23 -5.34 -28.24
C GLN A 251 10.57 -6.59 -27.42
N LEU A 252 9.58 -7.28 -26.87
CA LEU A 252 9.77 -8.35 -25.90
C LEU A 252 10.65 -9.48 -26.45
N ASP A 253 10.37 -9.98 -27.65
CA ASP A 253 11.15 -11.07 -28.25
C ASP A 253 12.63 -10.72 -28.38
N ARG A 254 12.93 -9.46 -28.76
CA ARG A 254 14.30 -8.97 -28.86
C ARG A 254 14.95 -8.83 -27.49
N ALA A 255 14.21 -8.35 -26.49
CA ALA A 255 14.71 -8.27 -25.12
C ALA A 255 15.06 -9.66 -24.58
N LEU A 256 14.17 -10.64 -24.76
CA LEU A 256 14.40 -12.02 -24.33
C LEU A 256 15.62 -12.67 -24.99
N GLN A 257 15.89 -12.36 -26.27
CA GLN A 257 17.10 -12.84 -26.96
C GLN A 257 18.40 -12.23 -26.41
N THR A 258 18.33 -11.05 -25.80
CA THR A 258 19.50 -10.34 -25.23
C THR A 258 19.88 -10.92 -23.87
N VAL A 259 18.89 -11.38 -23.09
CA VAL A 259 19.08 -11.93 -21.76
C VAL A 259 19.35 -13.43 -21.85
N ALA A 260 20.55 -13.88 -21.47
CA ALA A 260 20.91 -15.31 -21.55
C ALA A 260 20.34 -16.17 -20.40
N ASP A 261 20.06 -15.56 -19.25
CA ASP A 261 19.59 -16.26 -18.05
C ASP A 261 18.09 -16.57 -18.14
N PRO A 262 17.66 -17.85 -18.13
CA PRO A 262 16.25 -18.23 -18.25
C PRO A 262 15.35 -17.71 -17.11
N LEU A 263 15.91 -17.48 -15.92
CA LEU A 263 15.14 -16.87 -14.83
C LEU A 263 14.84 -15.41 -15.17
N LEU A 264 15.85 -14.66 -15.60
CA LEU A 264 15.67 -13.25 -15.95
C LEU A 264 14.76 -13.07 -17.17
N GLN A 265 14.85 -13.95 -18.16
CA GLN A 265 13.90 -13.97 -19.29
C GLN A 265 12.45 -14.09 -18.83
N ARG A 266 12.17 -14.97 -17.87
CA ARG A 266 10.84 -15.12 -17.29
C ARG A 266 10.38 -13.85 -16.58
N ARG A 267 11.25 -13.23 -15.78
CA ARG A 267 10.97 -11.94 -15.10
C ARG A 267 10.64 -10.82 -16.08
N VAL A 268 11.43 -10.68 -17.15
CA VAL A 268 11.18 -9.69 -18.22
C VAL A 268 9.83 -9.95 -18.89
N ARG A 269 9.53 -11.22 -19.23
CA ARG A 269 8.26 -11.59 -19.84
C ARG A 269 7.08 -11.23 -18.95
N HIS A 270 7.15 -11.58 -17.67
CA HIS A 270 6.10 -11.25 -16.72
C HIS A 270 5.83 -9.76 -16.68
N VAL A 271 6.85 -8.94 -16.36
CA VAL A 271 6.67 -7.50 -16.15
C VAL A 271 6.15 -6.80 -17.42
N VAL A 272 6.74 -7.09 -18.58
CA VAL A 272 6.32 -6.44 -19.85
C VAL A 272 4.89 -6.82 -20.22
N THR A 273 4.52 -8.10 -20.10
CA THR A 273 3.17 -8.54 -20.45
C THR A 273 2.13 -8.17 -19.38
N GLU A 274 2.53 -8.04 -18.11
CA GLU A 274 1.64 -7.59 -17.04
C GLU A 274 1.28 -6.11 -17.18
N ASP A 275 2.24 -5.24 -17.51
CA ASP A 275 1.97 -3.83 -17.83
C ASP A 275 0.96 -3.68 -18.96
N ALA A 276 1.11 -4.49 -20.02
CA ALA A 276 0.16 -4.52 -21.13
C ALA A 276 -1.22 -5.02 -20.71
N ARG A 277 -1.29 -6.05 -19.84
CA ARG A 277 -2.56 -6.54 -19.28
C ARG A 277 -3.26 -5.49 -18.42
N VAL A 278 -2.51 -4.69 -17.65
CA VAL A 278 -3.09 -3.60 -16.86
C VAL A 278 -3.72 -2.55 -17.78
N LEU A 279 -3.02 -2.14 -18.84
CA LEU A 279 -3.58 -1.23 -19.84
C LEU A 279 -4.84 -1.80 -20.52
N ALA A 280 -4.81 -3.07 -20.90
CA ALA A 280 -5.97 -3.75 -21.46
C ALA A 280 -7.15 -3.80 -20.48
N ALA A 281 -6.88 -4.01 -19.19
CA ALA A 281 -7.90 -4.03 -18.14
C ALA A 281 -8.56 -2.65 -17.96
N VAL A 282 -7.77 -1.56 -18.02
CA VAL A 282 -8.30 -0.19 -18.01
C VAL A 282 -9.26 0.03 -19.20
N ASP A 283 -8.86 -0.38 -20.40
CA ASP A 283 -9.71 -0.24 -21.60
C ASP A 283 -10.98 -1.09 -21.54
N VAL A 284 -10.91 -2.29 -20.95
CA VAL A 284 -12.07 -3.15 -20.68
C VAL A 284 -13.05 -2.47 -19.72
N LEU A 285 -12.56 -1.97 -18.58
CA LEU A 285 -13.41 -1.31 -17.57
C LEU A 285 -14.02 0.00 -18.08
N ARG A 286 -13.27 0.81 -18.85
CA ARG A 286 -13.80 2.03 -19.49
C ARG A 286 -14.96 1.75 -20.44
N ARG A 287 -15.01 0.56 -21.04
CA ARG A 287 -16.11 0.12 -21.91
C ARG A 287 -17.29 -0.49 -21.13
N GLY A 288 -17.17 -0.64 -19.81
CA GLY A 288 -18.19 -1.26 -18.96
C GLY A 288 -18.28 -2.78 -19.11
N ASP A 289 -17.25 -3.44 -19.67
CA ASP A 289 -17.24 -4.88 -19.88
C ASP A 289 -16.52 -5.60 -18.74
N VAL A 290 -17.06 -5.50 -17.52
CA VAL A 290 -16.44 -6.08 -16.32
C VAL A 290 -16.23 -7.59 -16.44
N ALA A 291 -17.07 -8.29 -17.21
CA ALA A 291 -16.94 -9.73 -17.43
C ALA A 291 -15.67 -10.09 -18.23
N ALA A 292 -15.28 -9.27 -19.21
CA ALA A 292 -14.06 -9.49 -19.98
C ALA A 292 -12.77 -9.35 -19.15
N LEU A 293 -12.85 -8.79 -17.93
CA LEU A 293 -11.71 -8.72 -17.02
C LEU A 293 -11.24 -10.14 -16.61
N GLY A 294 -12.15 -11.10 -16.50
CA GLY A 294 -11.84 -12.45 -16.00
C GLY A 294 -10.70 -13.13 -16.79
N GLU A 295 -10.68 -13.00 -18.12
CA GLU A 295 -9.61 -13.56 -18.94
C GLU A 295 -8.25 -12.90 -18.65
N LEU A 296 -8.22 -11.59 -18.41
CA LEU A 296 -6.99 -10.87 -18.06
C LEU A 296 -6.47 -11.28 -16.66
N LEU A 297 -7.39 -11.51 -15.71
CA LEU A 297 -7.03 -12.00 -14.37
C LEU A 297 -6.43 -13.41 -14.43
N ASP A 298 -7.02 -14.30 -15.23
CA ASP A 298 -6.51 -15.66 -15.43
C ASP A 298 -5.11 -15.64 -16.08
N GLN A 299 -4.90 -14.76 -17.07
CA GLN A 299 -3.60 -14.58 -17.72
C GLN A 299 -2.54 -13.99 -16.78
N SER A 300 -2.91 -12.99 -15.96
CA SER A 300 -2.02 -12.44 -14.92
C SER A 300 -1.63 -13.52 -13.91
N HIS A 301 -2.59 -14.32 -13.43
CA HIS A 301 -2.31 -15.44 -12.53
C HIS A 301 -1.39 -16.49 -13.15
N ALA A 302 -1.61 -16.87 -14.42
CA ALA A 302 -0.73 -17.80 -15.13
C ALA A 302 0.69 -17.24 -15.28
N SER A 303 0.83 -15.95 -15.59
CA SER A 303 2.14 -15.28 -15.68
C SER A 303 2.84 -15.25 -14.33
N MET A 304 2.14 -14.92 -13.25
CA MET A 304 2.68 -15.00 -11.89
C MET A 304 3.17 -16.41 -11.55
N ARG A 305 2.39 -17.45 -11.86
CA ARG A 305 2.76 -18.84 -11.55
C ARG A 305 3.97 -19.34 -12.36
N ASP A 306 4.01 -19.03 -13.66
CA ASP A 306 4.94 -19.67 -14.60
C ASP A 306 6.19 -18.82 -14.89
N ASP A 307 6.04 -17.49 -14.88
CA ASP A 307 7.09 -16.52 -15.23
C ASP A 307 7.60 -15.70 -14.03
N PHE A 308 6.86 -15.64 -12.92
CA PHE A 308 7.26 -14.96 -11.69
C PHE A 308 7.47 -15.95 -10.53
#